data_AF-A0A8H7XLS9-F1
#
_entry.id   AF-A0A8H7XLS9-F1
#
_cell.length_a   1.000
_cell.length_b   1.000
_cell.length_c   1.000
_cell.angle_alpha   90.00
_cell.angle_beta   90.00
_cell.angle_gamma   90.00
#
_symmetry.space_group_name_H-M   'P 1'
#
loop_
_entity.id
_entity.type
_entity.pdbx_description
1 polymer ?
#
loop_
_entity_poly.entity_id
_entity_poly.type
_entity_poly.pdbx_seq_one_letter_code
_entity_poly.pdbx_strand_id
1 'polypeptide(L)'
;MLRRGSATLWHTEPVVDLGAAPGGWSQVVADKLGWNRSPPGLMPLSRNPVTPKESHPIDNGTKRKKWNSKRTEELDYFDPLNIDSLDPNTGNMTGRGTIIAVDLLKIESIPGVQTLQADFLLSSTTLAIKNLLRSHDNPDGKVDVVLSDMAANVSGNNAHDIEDSLQICEAVFEFATNHLRTAESIGRRRGGVLLMKFFAHPLLEQFKDDKLKPNFNHVSYIKPSSSRATSREGYYLCQGWRPTLP
;
A
#
# COMPACT_ATOMS: atom_id res chain seq x y z
N MET A 1 4.47 29.20 -30.09
CA MET A 1 3.74 27.96 -29.75
C MET A 1 4.77 26.83 -29.65
N LEU A 2 5.45 26.71 -28.51
CA LEU A 2 6.49 25.70 -28.29
C LEU A 2 5.84 24.48 -27.64
N ARG A 3 5.80 23.35 -28.37
CA ARG A 3 5.57 22.02 -27.79
C ARG A 3 6.76 21.71 -26.88
N ARG A 4 6.59 21.86 -25.56
CA ARG A 4 7.53 21.26 -24.60
C ARG A 4 7.34 19.75 -24.66
N GLY A 5 8.43 19.06 -25.02
CA GLY A 5 8.47 17.62 -25.14
C GLY A 5 8.03 16.95 -23.84
N SER A 6 7.24 15.88 -24.02
CA SER A 6 6.90 14.91 -22.98
C SER A 6 8.17 14.21 -22.53
N ALA A 7 8.88 14.79 -21.57
CA ALA A 7 9.75 14.01 -20.72
C ALA A 7 8.83 13.26 -19.75
N THR A 8 8.42 12.04 -20.11
CA THR A 8 7.84 11.10 -19.17
C THR A 8 8.96 10.69 -18.23
N LEU A 9 9.28 11.58 -17.27
CA LEU A 9 10.21 11.28 -16.20
C LEU A 9 9.62 10.07 -15.48
N TRP A 10 10.38 8.97 -15.49
CA TRP A 10 10.07 7.76 -14.75
C TRP A 10 9.91 8.16 -13.30
N HIS A 11 8.66 8.38 -12.86
CA HIS A 11 8.39 8.71 -11.48
C HIS A 11 8.78 7.48 -10.68
N THR A 12 9.93 7.54 -10.01
CA THR A 12 10.28 6.53 -9.01
C THR A 12 9.18 6.61 -7.95
N GLU A 13 8.60 5.46 -7.59
CA GLU A 13 7.56 5.37 -6.57
C GLU A 13 8.26 4.96 -5.26
N PRO A 14 8.84 5.90 -4.48
CA PRO A 14 9.39 5.58 -3.17
C PRO A 14 8.28 5.11 -2.23
N VAL A 15 8.47 3.91 -1.68
CA VAL A 15 7.54 3.25 -0.77
C VAL A 15 8.22 3.03 0.58
N VAL A 16 7.51 3.34 1.66
CA VAL A 16 7.91 3.00 3.03
C VAL A 16 6.87 2.07 3.62
N ASP A 17 7.32 0.92 4.13
CA ASP A 17 6.51 -0.10 4.80
C ASP A 17 6.87 -0.10 6.30
N LEU A 18 5.94 0.34 7.15
CA LEU A 18 6.10 0.48 8.60
C LEU A 18 5.46 -0.72 9.32
N GLY A 19 6.18 -1.29 10.29
CA GLY A 19 5.77 -2.55 10.90
C GLY A 19 5.84 -3.69 9.89
N ALA A 20 6.88 -3.69 9.07
CA ALA A 20 6.96 -4.51 7.88
C ALA A 20 7.18 -6.00 8.16
N ALA A 21 7.62 -6.41 9.36
CA ALA A 21 7.88 -7.82 9.64
C ALA A 21 6.58 -8.65 9.59
N PRO A 22 6.59 -9.85 8.96
CA PRO A 22 7.76 -10.58 8.45
C PRO A 22 8.19 -10.23 7.01
N GLY A 23 7.55 -9.25 6.36
CA GLY A 23 7.92 -8.74 5.03
C GLY A 23 6.83 -8.90 3.97
N GLY A 24 5.59 -9.28 4.34
CA GLY A 24 4.53 -9.60 3.39
C GLY A 24 4.14 -8.44 2.46
N TRP A 25 3.93 -7.25 3.02
CA TRP A 25 3.63 -6.05 2.22
C TRP A 25 4.82 -5.62 1.35
N SER A 26 6.02 -5.65 1.92
CA SER A 26 7.27 -5.41 1.20
C SER A 26 7.46 -6.33 -0.02
N GLN A 27 7.12 -7.62 0.09
CA GLN A 27 7.14 -8.56 -1.05
C GLN A 27 6.12 -8.17 -2.12
N VAL A 28 4.87 -7.86 -1.72
CA VAL A 28 3.82 -7.43 -2.66
C VAL A 28 4.24 -6.17 -3.42
N VAL A 29 4.87 -5.21 -2.73
CA VAL A 29 5.39 -3.97 -3.35
C VAL A 29 6.53 -4.29 -4.31
N ALA A 30 7.50 -5.12 -3.90
CA ALA A 30 8.63 -5.51 -4.73
C ALA A 30 8.17 -6.22 -6.03
N ASP A 31 7.20 -7.12 -5.94
CA ASP A 31 6.60 -7.80 -7.08
C ASP A 31 5.93 -6.83 -8.06
N LYS A 32 5.13 -5.88 -7.53
CA LYS A 32 4.46 -4.85 -8.33
C LYS A 32 5.45 -3.92 -9.03
N LEU A 33 6.56 -3.61 -8.36
CA LEU A 33 7.65 -2.79 -8.90
C LEU A 33 8.64 -3.60 -9.77
N GLY A 34 8.37 -4.88 -10.02
CA GLY A 34 9.12 -5.71 -10.98
C GLY A 34 10.46 -6.22 -10.46
N TRP A 35 10.70 -6.20 -9.15
CA TRP A 35 11.94 -6.70 -8.54
C TRP A 35 12.04 -8.23 -8.49
N ASN A 36 10.92 -8.93 -8.69
CA ASN A 36 10.82 -10.38 -8.60
C ASN A 36 10.41 -11.05 -9.93
N ARG A 37 10.42 -10.31 -11.05
CA ARG A 37 10.17 -10.88 -12.37
C ARG A 37 11.45 -11.56 -12.87
N SER A 38 11.33 -12.80 -13.32
CA SER A 38 12.41 -13.45 -14.08
C SER A 38 12.72 -12.62 -15.34
N PRO A 39 13.99 -12.51 -15.76
CA PRO A 39 14.32 -11.79 -16.98
C PRO A 39 13.54 -12.38 -18.17
N PRO A 40 13.11 -11.56 -19.14
CA PRO A 40 12.43 -12.04 -20.34
C PRO A 40 13.33 -13.08 -21.04
N GLY A 41 12.94 -14.35 -21.03
CA GLY A 41 13.68 -15.44 -21.69
C GLY A 41 13.86 -16.73 -20.90
N LEU A 42 13.64 -16.74 -19.58
CA LEU A 42 13.56 -17.99 -18.81
C LEU A 42 12.11 -18.45 -18.73
N MET A 43 11.72 -19.39 -19.59
CA MET A 43 10.48 -20.15 -19.37
C MET A 43 10.61 -20.90 -18.02
N PRO A 44 9.59 -20.85 -17.13
CA PRO A 44 9.58 -21.71 -15.96
C PRO A 44 9.56 -23.17 -16.44
N LEU A 45 10.47 -23.99 -15.91
CA LEU A 45 10.46 -25.42 -16.15
C LEU A 45 9.06 -25.96 -15.85
N SER A 46 8.43 -26.52 -16.88
CA SER A 46 7.09 -27.11 -16.87
C SER A 46 6.85 -27.92 -15.59
N ARG A 47 5.99 -27.42 -14.70
CA ARG A 47 5.33 -28.27 -13.71
C ARG A 47 4.28 -29.07 -14.48
N ASN A 48 4.50 -30.37 -14.63
CA ASN A 48 3.55 -31.29 -15.25
C ASN A 48 2.14 -31.09 -14.66
N PRO A 49 1.11 -30.80 -15.47
CA PRO A 49 -0.24 -30.65 -14.97
C PRO A 49 -0.81 -32.04 -14.60
N VAL A 50 -1.18 -32.20 -13.34
CA VAL A 50 -2.06 -33.29 -12.90
C VAL A 50 -3.46 -32.97 -13.41
N THR A 51 -3.96 -33.78 -14.34
CA THR A 51 -5.32 -33.69 -14.88
C THR A 51 -6.35 -34.18 -13.85
N PRO A 52 -7.38 -33.40 -13.48
CA PRO A 52 -8.58 -33.94 -12.86
C PRO A 52 -9.52 -34.49 -13.94
N LYS A 53 -9.95 -35.74 -13.77
CA LYS A 53 -10.88 -36.44 -14.66
C LYS A 53 -12.27 -35.78 -14.66
N GLU A 54 -12.86 -35.71 -15.84
CA GLU A 54 -14.26 -35.33 -16.09
C GLU A 54 -15.25 -36.34 -15.48
N SER A 55 -16.35 -35.82 -14.93
CA SER A 55 -17.65 -36.49 -14.96
C SER A 55 -18.80 -35.48 -14.77
N HIS A 56 -19.59 -35.29 -15.82
CA HIS A 56 -21.00 -34.86 -15.80
C HIS A 56 -21.87 -36.09 -16.14
N PRO A 57 -23.21 -36.15 -15.97
CA PRO A 57 -24.17 -35.01 -15.93
C PRO A 57 -25.40 -35.16 -14.98
N ILE A 58 -26.19 -34.08 -14.85
CA ILE A 58 -27.61 -33.94 -15.25
C ILE A 58 -28.33 -32.83 -14.43
N ASP A 59 -29.04 -32.03 -15.21
CA ASP A 59 -29.92 -30.89 -14.97
C ASP A 59 -31.10 -31.12 -14.00
N ASN A 60 -31.53 -30.07 -13.29
CA ASN A 60 -32.95 -29.70 -13.23
C ASN A 60 -33.12 -28.26 -12.70
N GLY A 61 -33.67 -27.41 -13.56
CA GLY A 61 -33.75 -25.97 -13.38
C GLY A 61 -34.68 -25.45 -12.29
N THR A 62 -34.47 -24.18 -11.93
CA THR A 62 -35.52 -23.30 -11.43
C THR A 62 -35.20 -21.86 -11.83
N LYS A 63 -36.14 -21.23 -12.56
CA LYS A 63 -36.08 -19.81 -12.97
C LYS A 63 -36.06 -18.90 -11.73
N ARG A 64 -35.13 -17.94 -11.66
CA ARG A 64 -35.36 -16.69 -10.90
C ARG A 64 -34.50 -15.50 -11.36
N LYS A 65 -35.24 -14.49 -11.85
CA LYS A 65 -35.04 -13.03 -11.83
C LYS A 65 -33.72 -12.45 -12.36
N LYS A 66 -33.85 -11.86 -13.56
CA LYS A 66 -33.00 -10.81 -14.15
C LYS A 66 -32.72 -9.71 -13.10
N TRP A 67 -31.47 -9.64 -12.65
CA TRP A 67 -30.96 -8.48 -11.90
C TRP A 67 -30.15 -7.62 -12.88
N ASN A 68 -30.41 -6.31 -12.86
CA ASN A 68 -29.88 -5.32 -13.79
C ASN A 68 -28.34 -5.28 -13.69
N SER A 69 -27.63 -5.75 -14.71
CA SER A 69 -26.16 -5.85 -14.77
C SER A 69 -25.46 -4.52 -15.11
N LYS A 70 -25.84 -3.42 -14.44
CA LYS A 70 -25.29 -2.08 -14.76
C LYS A 70 -24.48 -1.43 -13.64
N ARG A 71 -23.90 -2.22 -12.72
CA ARG A 71 -23.03 -1.68 -11.66
C ARG A 71 -22.01 -2.71 -11.17
N THR A 72 -21.31 -3.36 -12.09
CA THR A 72 -20.28 -4.36 -11.75
C THR A 72 -18.92 -4.05 -12.38
N GLU A 73 -18.84 -3.15 -13.37
CA GLU A 73 -17.57 -2.81 -14.04
C GLU A 73 -16.72 -1.75 -13.29
N GLU A 74 -17.26 -1.04 -12.30
CA GLU A 74 -16.53 0.02 -11.57
C GLU A 74 -15.77 -0.45 -10.31
N LEU A 75 -15.92 -1.71 -9.91
CA LEU A 75 -15.32 -2.24 -8.67
C LEU A 75 -14.22 -3.29 -8.90
N ASP A 76 -13.99 -3.71 -10.15
CA ASP A 76 -13.11 -4.85 -10.48
C ASP A 76 -11.66 -4.47 -10.80
N TYR A 77 -11.26 -3.22 -10.56
CA TYR A 77 -9.86 -2.81 -10.67
C TYR A 77 -9.47 -1.89 -9.52
N PHE A 78 -9.35 -2.47 -8.33
CA PHE A 78 -8.86 -1.77 -7.15
C PHE A 78 -7.39 -2.13 -6.93
N ASP A 79 -6.47 -1.34 -7.51
CA ASP A 79 -5.08 -1.34 -7.07
C ASP A 79 -4.94 -0.38 -5.86
N PRO A 80 -4.80 -0.88 -4.62
CA PRO A 80 -4.65 -0.02 -3.44
C PRO A 80 -3.40 0.86 -3.50
N LEU A 81 -2.42 0.52 -4.33
CA LEU A 81 -1.20 1.30 -4.51
C LEU A 81 -1.30 2.33 -5.65
N ASN A 82 -2.35 2.24 -6.49
CA ASN A 82 -2.60 3.15 -7.59
C ASN A 82 -1.39 3.31 -8.53
N ILE A 83 -0.74 2.20 -8.92
CA ILE A 83 0.47 2.15 -9.78
C ILE A 83 0.08 2.18 -11.28
N ASP A 84 -1.08 2.74 -11.63
CA ASP A 84 -1.67 2.62 -12.98
C ASP A 84 -1.05 3.48 -14.09
N SER A 85 0.15 4.02 -13.88
CA SER A 85 0.98 4.53 -14.98
C SER A 85 2.02 3.48 -15.38
N LEU A 86 1.55 2.36 -15.92
CA LEU A 86 2.39 1.48 -16.72
C LEU A 86 2.43 2.05 -18.13
N ASP A 87 3.53 2.71 -18.50
CA ASP A 87 3.85 2.87 -19.92
C ASP A 87 4.03 1.45 -20.48
N PRO A 88 3.28 1.02 -21.51
CA PRO A 88 3.42 -0.31 -22.11
C PRO A 88 4.83 -0.60 -22.66
N ASN A 89 5.71 0.41 -22.79
CA ASN A 89 7.13 0.22 -23.11
C ASN A 89 8.03 -0.16 -21.91
N THR A 90 7.50 -0.27 -20.69
CA THR A 90 8.26 -0.68 -19.48
C THR A 90 8.58 -2.18 -19.39
N GLY A 91 8.20 -2.98 -20.40
CA GLY A 91 8.34 -4.44 -20.41
C GLY A 91 9.76 -5.00 -20.24
N ASN A 92 10.81 -4.16 -20.21
CA ASN A 92 12.21 -4.56 -20.16
C ASN A 92 13.00 -4.10 -18.93
N MET A 93 12.39 -3.41 -17.95
CA MET A 93 13.13 -2.97 -16.74
C MET A 93 12.99 -3.97 -15.59
N THR A 94 14.13 -4.44 -15.07
CA THR A 94 14.22 -5.20 -13.81
C THR A 94 14.20 -4.24 -12.63
N GLY A 95 13.11 -4.21 -11.85
CA GLY A 95 12.98 -3.38 -10.66
C GLY A 95 12.90 -1.87 -10.93
N ARG A 96 12.02 -1.16 -10.21
CA ARG A 96 11.99 0.31 -10.19
C ARG A 96 11.61 0.83 -8.80
N GLY A 97 11.91 2.10 -8.53
CA GLY A 97 11.59 2.75 -7.26
C GLY A 97 12.48 2.31 -6.10
N THR A 98 12.31 3.00 -4.96
CA THR A 98 13.03 2.70 -3.70
C THR A 98 12.02 2.16 -2.70
N ILE A 99 12.24 0.95 -2.19
CA ILE A 99 11.39 0.36 -1.16
C ILE A 99 12.18 0.29 0.14
N ILE A 100 11.61 0.83 1.23
CA ILE A 100 12.20 0.77 2.56
C ILE A 100 11.22 0.09 3.50
N ALA A 101 11.64 -1.01 4.10
CA ALA A 101 10.90 -1.74 5.11
C ALA A 101 11.48 -1.42 6.50
N VAL A 102 10.62 -1.03 7.45
CA VAL A 102 11.03 -0.64 8.80
C VAL A 102 10.29 -1.47 9.84
N ASP A 103 11.03 -2.13 10.72
CA ASP A 103 10.46 -2.91 11.81
C ASP A 103 11.46 -3.06 12.96
N LEU A 104 10.98 -3.32 14.18
CA LEU A 104 11.83 -3.70 15.31
C LEU A 104 12.43 -5.10 15.12
N LEU A 105 11.69 -5.98 14.46
CA LEU A 105 12.07 -7.35 14.15
C LEU A 105 12.88 -7.41 12.86
N LYS A 106 13.77 -8.40 12.80
CA LYS A 106 14.53 -8.68 11.59
C LYS A 106 13.60 -9.20 10.50
N ILE A 107 13.73 -8.62 9.31
CA ILE A 107 13.06 -9.07 8.08
C ILE A 107 14.10 -9.83 7.25
N GLU A 108 13.71 -10.96 6.65
CA GLU A 108 14.58 -11.65 5.70
C GLU A 108 14.82 -10.78 4.46
N SER A 109 15.95 -10.97 3.79
CA SER A 109 16.28 -10.14 2.62
C SER A 109 15.26 -10.35 1.50
N ILE A 110 14.67 -9.26 1.02
CA ILE A 110 13.72 -9.25 -0.11
C ILE A 110 14.38 -8.46 -1.25
N PRO A 111 14.47 -9.01 -2.48
CA PRO A 111 15.02 -8.30 -3.63
C PRO A 111 14.36 -6.93 -3.84
N GLY A 112 15.18 -5.89 -4.00
CA GLY A 112 14.69 -4.51 -4.21
C GLY A 112 14.25 -3.77 -2.95
N VAL A 113 14.28 -4.42 -1.78
CA VAL A 113 13.83 -3.83 -0.51
C VAL A 113 15.03 -3.56 0.39
N GLN A 114 15.14 -2.32 0.86
CA GLN A 114 16.09 -1.93 1.91
C GLN A 114 15.42 -2.09 3.27
N THR A 115 15.99 -2.91 4.15
CA THR A 115 15.42 -3.17 5.48
C THR A 115 16.14 -2.35 6.54
N LEU A 116 15.40 -1.59 7.34
CA LEU A 116 15.86 -0.93 8.56
C LEU A 116 15.27 -1.66 9.77
N GLN A 117 16.12 -2.34 10.53
CA GLN A 117 15.72 -2.87 11.84
C GLN A 117 15.81 -1.75 12.88
N ALA A 118 14.71 -1.04 13.11
CA ALA A 118 14.66 0.16 13.93
C ALA A 118 13.25 0.45 14.46
N ASP A 119 13.18 1.22 15.54
CA ASP A 119 11.93 1.81 16.01
C ASP A 119 11.58 3.01 15.13
N PHE A 120 10.44 2.94 14.44
CA PHE A 120 10.00 4.00 13.52
C PHE A 120 9.64 5.31 14.22
N LEU A 121 9.33 5.27 15.53
CA LEU A 121 9.00 6.46 16.34
C LEU A 121 10.22 7.34 16.60
N LEU A 122 11.43 6.80 16.43
CA LEU A 122 12.66 7.56 16.65
C LEU A 122 12.94 8.52 15.49
N SER A 123 13.29 9.76 15.83
CA SER A 123 13.70 10.76 14.84
C SER A 123 14.94 10.34 14.05
N SER A 124 15.83 9.52 14.64
CA SER A 124 16.99 8.94 13.95
C SER A 124 16.56 7.98 12.83
N THR A 125 15.55 7.16 13.07
CA THR A 125 14.97 6.25 12.06
C THR A 125 14.34 7.05 10.93
N THR A 126 13.58 8.08 11.27
CA THR A 126 13.00 9.01 10.30
C THR A 126 14.08 9.67 9.41
N LEU A 127 15.19 10.12 10.01
CA LEU A 127 16.32 10.68 9.26
C LEU A 127 16.99 9.64 8.37
N ALA A 128 17.14 8.40 8.85
CA ALA A 128 17.69 7.29 8.06
C ALA A 128 16.82 7.00 6.84
N ILE A 129 15.50 6.89 7.00
CA ILE A 129 14.54 6.72 5.91
C ILE A 129 14.70 7.86 4.89
N LYS A 130 14.67 9.11 5.33
CA LYS A 130 14.82 10.28 4.45
C LYS A 130 16.13 10.22 3.65
N ASN A 131 17.23 9.83 4.27
CA ASN A 131 18.52 9.71 3.59
C ASN A 131 18.55 8.58 2.55
N LEU A 132 17.92 7.44 2.83
CA LEU A 132 17.81 6.33 1.87
C LEU A 132 16.89 6.66 0.68
N LEU A 133 15.93 7.55 0.88
CA LEU A 133 15.01 8.03 -0.16
C LEU A 133 15.61 9.12 -1.06
N ARG A 134 16.70 9.76 -0.62
CA ARG A 134 17.33 10.84 -1.38
C ARG A 134 17.95 10.31 -2.65
N SER A 135 17.60 10.95 -3.76
CA SER A 135 18.19 10.72 -5.06
C SER A 135 18.20 12.03 -5.86
N HIS A 136 18.81 12.03 -7.04
CA HIS A 136 18.80 13.20 -7.93
C HIS A 136 17.37 13.72 -8.21
N ASP A 137 16.42 12.80 -8.40
CA ASP A 137 15.01 13.11 -8.72
C ASP A 137 14.13 13.17 -7.45
N ASN A 138 14.69 12.95 -6.26
CA ASN A 138 14.03 13.08 -4.96
C ASN A 138 14.95 13.71 -3.90
N PRO A 139 15.39 14.97 -4.08
CA PRO A 139 16.39 15.60 -3.21
C PRO A 139 15.90 15.79 -1.75
N ASP A 140 14.58 15.89 -1.57
CA ASP A 140 13.95 16.05 -0.26
C ASP A 140 13.75 14.72 0.48
N GLY A 141 13.98 13.57 -0.18
CA GLY A 141 13.77 12.25 0.41
C GLY A 141 12.30 12.01 0.80
N LYS A 142 11.36 12.45 -0.05
CA LYS A 142 9.92 12.28 0.18
C LYS A 142 9.43 10.91 -0.28
N VAL A 143 8.28 10.51 0.26
CA VAL A 143 7.63 9.21 0.04
C VAL A 143 6.38 9.41 -0.78
N ASP A 144 6.08 8.49 -1.71
CA ASP A 144 4.81 8.51 -2.45
C ASP A 144 3.77 7.61 -1.81
N VAL A 145 4.20 6.48 -1.23
CA VAL A 145 3.33 5.50 -0.58
C VAL A 145 3.87 5.12 0.80
N VAL A 146 3.04 5.26 1.82
CA VAL A 146 3.28 4.73 3.17
C VAL A 146 2.32 3.57 3.41
N LEU A 147 2.86 2.42 3.77
CA LEU A 147 2.12 1.27 4.26
C LEU A 147 2.37 1.12 5.77
N SER A 148 1.34 0.76 6.52
CA SER A 148 1.47 0.42 7.93
C SER A 148 0.55 -0.73 8.28
N ASP A 149 1.14 -1.88 8.59
CA ASP A 149 0.44 -3.05 9.14
C ASP A 149 0.68 -3.22 10.65
N MET A 150 1.17 -2.16 11.30
CA MET A 150 1.44 -2.12 12.73
C MET A 150 0.19 -2.41 13.55
N ALA A 151 0.39 -3.19 14.62
CA ALA A 151 -0.59 -3.43 15.66
C ALA A 151 0.13 -3.54 17.00
N ALA A 152 -0.47 -2.97 18.05
CA ALA A 152 0.02 -3.13 19.41
C ALA A 152 -0.20 -4.58 19.90
N ASN A 153 0.62 -5.00 20.85
CA ASN A 153 0.37 -6.25 21.56
C ASN A 153 -0.92 -6.14 22.37
N VAL A 154 -1.83 -7.09 22.17
CA VAL A 154 -3.10 -7.15 22.90
C VAL A 154 -2.82 -7.49 24.36
N SER A 155 -3.10 -6.55 25.26
CA SER A 155 -2.95 -6.71 26.71
C SER A 155 -4.12 -7.47 27.34
N GLY A 156 -5.27 -7.51 26.65
CA GLY A 156 -6.54 -8.04 27.17
C GLY A 156 -7.36 -7.00 27.92
N ASN A 157 -6.82 -5.79 28.13
CA ASN A 157 -7.58 -4.64 28.59
C ASN A 157 -8.06 -3.84 27.38
N ASN A 158 -9.34 -3.98 27.04
CA ASN A 158 -9.93 -3.32 25.89
C ASN A 158 -9.64 -1.81 25.81
N ALA A 159 -9.72 -1.09 26.93
CA ALA A 159 -9.50 0.36 26.92
C ALA A 159 -8.06 0.70 26.56
N HIS A 160 -7.09 -0.04 27.12
CA HIS A 160 -5.67 0.13 26.82
C HIS A 160 -5.36 -0.28 25.38
N ASP A 161 -5.89 -1.41 24.91
CA ASP A 161 -5.67 -1.89 23.55
C ASP A 161 -6.22 -0.93 22.48
N ILE A 162 -7.32 -0.23 22.79
CA ILE A 162 -7.88 0.82 21.93
C ILE A 162 -6.98 2.06 21.91
N GLU A 163 -6.51 2.49 23.07
CA GLU A 163 -5.61 3.64 23.21
C GLU A 163 -4.29 3.38 22.47
N ASP A 164 -3.68 2.22 22.66
CA ASP A 164 -2.47 1.81 21.95
C ASP A 164 -2.69 1.79 20.43
N SER A 165 -3.85 1.29 19.97
CA SER A 165 -4.21 1.32 18.55
C SER A 165 -4.36 2.75 18.02
N LEU A 166 -4.93 3.67 18.80
CA LEU A 166 -5.06 5.07 18.41
C LEU A 166 -3.69 5.75 18.32
N GLN A 167 -2.81 5.53 19.32
CA GLN A 167 -1.46 6.06 19.34
C GLN A 167 -0.62 5.61 18.13
N ILE A 168 -0.74 4.34 17.73
CA ILE A 168 -0.10 3.86 16.49
C ILE A 168 -0.64 4.60 15.27
N CYS A 169 -1.96 4.77 15.15
CA CYS A 169 -2.56 5.48 14.02
C CYS A 169 -2.12 6.95 13.97
N GLU A 170 -2.02 7.63 15.12
CA GLU A 170 -1.54 9.00 15.23
C GLU A 170 -0.07 9.12 14.81
N ALA A 171 0.81 8.24 15.30
CA ALA A 171 2.22 8.24 14.95
C ALA A 171 2.46 7.98 13.45
N VAL A 172 1.72 7.04 12.85
CA VAL A 172 1.80 6.77 11.41
C VAL A 172 1.28 7.95 10.60
N PHE A 173 0.21 8.61 11.04
CA PHE A 173 -0.29 9.81 10.37
C PHE A 173 0.65 11.00 10.50
N GLU A 174 1.33 11.17 11.64
CA GLU A 174 2.38 12.17 11.80
C GLU A 174 3.56 11.90 10.85
N PHE A 175 3.99 10.64 10.75
CA PHE A 175 5.01 10.25 9.77
C PHE A 175 4.57 10.60 8.34
N ALA A 176 3.35 10.23 7.95
CA ALA A 176 2.80 10.53 6.64
C ALA A 176 2.74 12.05 6.38
N THR A 177 2.32 12.83 7.37
CA THR A 177 2.25 14.30 7.27
C THR A 177 3.59 14.92 6.94
N ASN A 178 4.65 14.41 7.56
CA ASN A 178 6.01 14.93 7.42
C ASN A 178 6.72 14.42 6.14
N HIS A 179 6.34 13.25 5.61
CA HIS A 179 7.12 12.55 4.59
C HIS A 179 6.41 12.35 3.26
N LEU A 180 5.08 12.35 3.21
CA LEU A 180 4.36 12.19 1.95
C LEU A 180 4.59 13.36 1.01
N ARG A 181 4.83 13.04 -0.25
CA ARG A 181 4.77 13.96 -1.37
C ARG A 181 3.30 14.27 -1.66
N THR A 182 3.00 15.53 -1.97
CA THR A 182 1.61 15.97 -2.21
C THR A 182 1.10 15.46 -3.55
N ALA A 183 -0.22 15.30 -3.66
CA ALA A 183 -0.89 14.95 -4.91
C ALA A 183 -0.52 15.91 -6.06
N GLU A 184 -0.38 17.20 -5.74
CA GLU A 184 0.04 18.24 -6.68
C GLU A 184 1.47 18.04 -7.18
N SER A 185 2.42 17.81 -6.27
CA SER A 185 3.84 17.63 -6.66
C SER A 185 4.11 16.31 -7.38
N ILE A 186 3.28 15.28 -7.15
CA ILE A 186 3.27 14.05 -7.97
C ILE A 186 2.59 14.28 -9.33
N GLY A 187 1.71 15.28 -9.45
CA GLY A 187 0.88 15.49 -10.63
C GLY A 187 -0.26 14.46 -10.79
N ARG A 188 -0.61 13.74 -9.72
CA ARG A 188 -1.71 12.74 -9.71
C ARG A 188 -2.69 13.07 -8.60
N ARG A 189 -3.98 13.24 -8.92
CA ARG A 189 -5.06 13.53 -7.95
C ARG A 189 -5.12 12.51 -6.78
N ARG A 190 -4.77 11.25 -7.04
CA ARG A 190 -4.71 10.17 -6.04
C ARG A 190 -3.27 9.82 -5.61
N GLY A 191 -2.28 10.65 -5.93
CA GLY A 191 -0.87 10.48 -5.52
C GLY A 191 -0.63 10.95 -4.08
N GLY A 192 0.35 10.37 -3.40
CA GLY A 192 0.53 10.53 -1.96
C GLY A 192 -0.50 9.66 -1.25
N VAL A 193 -0.08 8.44 -0.92
CA VAL A 193 -0.95 7.37 -0.46
C VAL A 193 -0.52 6.92 0.92
N LEU A 194 -1.50 6.75 1.81
CA LEU A 194 -1.34 6.10 3.10
C LEU A 194 -2.32 4.91 3.15
N LEU A 195 -1.79 3.71 3.38
CA LEU A 195 -2.58 2.54 3.74
C LEU A 195 -2.22 2.15 5.17
N MET A 196 -3.19 2.21 6.08
CA MET A 196 -2.93 2.03 7.50
C MET A 196 -3.94 1.10 8.14
N LYS A 197 -3.44 0.06 8.83
CA LYS A 197 -4.25 -0.82 9.66
C LYS A 197 -4.85 -0.07 10.86
N PHE A 198 -6.06 -0.45 11.21
CA PHE A 198 -6.72 -0.01 12.43
C PHE A 198 -7.69 -1.08 12.94
N PHE A 199 -8.11 -0.95 14.19
CA PHE A 199 -9.18 -1.75 14.76
C PHE A 199 -10.43 -0.89 14.97
N ALA A 200 -11.56 -1.34 14.42
CA ALA A 200 -12.80 -0.58 14.42
C ALA A 200 -13.26 -0.24 15.84
N HIS A 201 -13.36 1.07 16.11
CA HIS A 201 -13.80 1.65 17.37
C HIS A 201 -14.22 3.12 17.13
N PRO A 202 -15.20 3.68 17.87
CA PRO A 202 -15.62 5.07 17.70
C PRO A 202 -14.49 6.11 17.73
N LEU A 203 -13.48 5.92 18.58
CA LEU A 203 -12.31 6.82 18.63
C LEU A 203 -11.50 6.81 17.32
N LEU A 204 -11.38 5.64 16.67
CA LEU A 204 -10.66 5.50 15.41
C LEU A 204 -11.49 6.03 14.22
N GLU A 205 -12.82 5.99 14.33
CA GLU A 205 -13.72 6.65 13.37
C GLU A 205 -13.63 8.17 13.49
N GLN A 206 -13.58 8.70 14.72
CA GLN A 206 -13.38 10.12 14.98
C GLN A 206 -12.00 10.58 14.46
N PHE A 207 -10.93 9.84 14.75
CA PHE A 207 -9.59 10.10 14.21
C PHE A 207 -9.60 10.20 12.68
N LYS A 208 -10.29 9.28 11.98
CA LYS A 208 -10.43 9.33 10.52
C LYS A 208 -11.10 10.62 10.06
N ASP A 209 -12.15 11.04 10.75
CA ASP A 209 -12.93 12.22 10.37
C ASP A 209 -12.16 13.53 10.66
N ASP A 210 -11.42 13.58 11.77
CA ASP A 210 -10.68 14.76 12.21
C ASP A 210 -9.33 14.91 11.50
N LYS A 211 -8.65 13.80 11.17
CA LYS A 211 -7.28 13.80 10.63
C LYS A 211 -7.20 13.36 9.17
N LEU A 212 -7.83 12.24 8.81
CA LEU A 212 -7.64 11.65 7.48
C LEU A 212 -8.50 12.34 6.41
N LYS A 213 -9.82 12.49 6.62
CA LYS A 213 -10.71 13.09 5.61
C LYS A 213 -10.31 14.51 5.17
N PRO A 214 -9.86 15.42 6.07
CA PRO A 214 -9.46 16.76 5.65
C PRO A 214 -8.20 16.76 4.79
N ASN A 215 -7.24 15.87 5.09
CA ASN A 215 -5.90 15.90 4.52
C ASN A 215 -5.69 15.00 3.29
N PHE A 216 -6.71 14.28 2.85
CA PHE A 216 -6.66 13.45 1.64
C PHE A 216 -7.81 13.75 0.69
N ASN A 217 -7.62 13.52 -0.61
CA ASN A 217 -8.66 13.69 -1.63
C ASN A 217 -9.71 12.56 -1.58
N HIS A 218 -9.33 11.39 -1.09
CA HIS A 218 -10.19 10.23 -0.96
C HIS A 218 -9.76 9.38 0.24
N VAL A 219 -10.71 8.99 1.09
CA VAL A 219 -10.49 8.09 2.22
C VAL A 219 -11.53 6.99 2.17
N SER A 220 -11.10 5.74 2.20
CA SER A 220 -11.97 4.56 2.14
C SER A 220 -11.56 3.49 3.14
N TYR A 221 -12.52 2.65 3.50
CA TYR A 221 -12.32 1.50 4.38
C TYR A 221 -12.14 0.23 3.55
N ILE A 222 -11.13 -0.56 3.90
CA ILE A 222 -10.88 -1.88 3.31
C ILE A 222 -10.94 -2.93 4.42
N LYS A 223 -11.85 -3.90 4.29
CA LYS A 223 -11.82 -5.13 5.08
C LYS A 223 -11.03 -6.19 4.30
N PRO A 224 -9.91 -6.71 4.82
CA PRO A 224 -9.15 -7.75 4.13
C PRO A 224 -9.98 -9.03 4.05
N SER A 225 -9.96 -9.69 2.90
CA SER A 225 -10.52 -11.04 2.74
C SER A 225 -9.80 -12.08 3.62
N SER A 226 -8.54 -11.84 3.96
CA SER A 226 -7.73 -12.66 4.87
C SER A 226 -8.07 -12.46 6.35
N SER A 227 -8.78 -11.39 6.70
CA SER A 227 -9.12 -11.11 8.10
C SER A 227 -10.27 -12.03 8.56
N ARG A 228 -10.18 -12.54 9.79
CA ARG A 228 -11.26 -13.35 10.38
C ARG A 228 -12.55 -12.52 10.45
N ALA A 229 -13.70 -13.14 10.18
CA ALA A 229 -15.00 -12.46 10.21
C ALA A 229 -15.30 -11.76 11.55
N THR A 230 -14.77 -12.29 12.65
CA THR A 230 -14.92 -11.74 14.00
C THR A 230 -13.89 -10.65 14.34
N SER A 231 -12.85 -10.46 13.53
CA SER A 231 -11.85 -9.43 13.76
C SER A 231 -12.44 -8.06 13.45
N ARG A 232 -12.17 -7.08 14.32
CA ARG A 232 -12.47 -5.66 14.09
C ARG A 232 -11.43 -4.95 13.22
N GLU A 233 -10.44 -5.68 12.74
CA GLU A 233 -9.38 -5.18 11.87
C GLU A 233 -9.92 -4.67 10.54
N GLY A 234 -9.36 -3.55 10.07
CA GLY A 234 -9.48 -3.08 8.71
C GLY A 234 -8.34 -2.14 8.37
N TYR A 235 -8.37 -1.59 7.16
CA TYR A 235 -7.39 -0.59 6.70
C TYR A 235 -8.11 0.67 6.25
N TYR A 236 -7.55 1.82 6.62
CA TYR A 236 -7.85 3.07 5.95
C TYR A 236 -6.95 3.20 4.73
N LEU A 237 -7.56 3.30 3.55
CA LEU A 237 -6.88 3.71 2.33
C LEU A 237 -7.15 5.19 2.09
N CYS A 238 -6.08 5.98 2.23
CA CYS A 238 -6.05 7.42 2.06
C CYS A 238 -5.25 7.75 0.80
N GLN A 239 -5.85 8.45 -0.15
CA GLN A 239 -5.25 8.76 -1.45
C GLN A 239 -5.35 10.25 -1.76
N GLY A 240 -4.30 10.79 -2.37
CA GLY A 240 -4.26 12.19 -2.75
C GLY A 240 -3.89 13.07 -1.57
N TRP A 241 -2.68 12.93 -1.03
CA TRP A 241 -2.20 13.74 0.08
C TRP A 241 -2.28 15.23 -0.26
N ARG A 242 -3.06 15.97 0.54
CA ARG A 242 -3.31 17.40 0.41
C ARG A 242 -3.36 17.99 1.82
N PRO A 243 -2.21 18.32 2.44
CA PRO A 243 -2.20 18.83 3.81
C PRO A 243 -3.07 20.08 3.88
N THR A 244 -4.06 20.08 4.77
CA THR A 244 -4.75 21.31 5.12
C THR A 244 -3.76 22.15 5.92
N LEU A 245 -3.48 23.37 5.44
CA LEU A 245 -2.66 24.31 6.21
C LEU A 245 -3.35 24.57 7.57
N PRO A 246 -2.59 24.62 8.68
CA PRO A 246 -3.13 24.99 9.98
C PRO A 246 -3.72 26.41 9.98
#